data_AF-A0A535H3E0-F1
#
_entry.id   AF-A0A535H3E0-F1
#
_cell.length_a   1.000
_cell.length_b   1.000
_cell.length_c   1.000
_cell.angle_alpha   90.00
_cell.angle_beta   90.00
_cell.angle_gamma   90.00
#
_symmetry.space_group_name_H-M   'P 1'
#
loop_
_entity.id
_entity.type
_entity.pdbx_description
1 polymer ?
#
loop_
_entity_poly.entity_id
_entity_poly.type
_entity_poly.pdbx_seq_one_letter_code
_entity_poly.pdbx_strand_id
1 'polypeptide(L)'
;MATLTELLANLPPEPDEASLFVEIQREVAGSKRKLVVIDDDPTGTQTVHDVELLTTWNTETLAEVLQEERQLFYLLTNSRSMPESDAVRLNQETAQQLVAASQATHSDFVIASRSDSTLRGHYPAEIFALERGLTPSTGNHFDGHLVVPAFFEGGRYTINDIHYVATPTATSDTLQPANETPFAQDRVFGYKTAYLPAWIEEKSGGYWKADQVVSIGLELIRRGGPEAVAAKLQTVEGGIPVVINAAGYGDLAVVVLGLLQAEAAGKRFLYRTAAGFVRLRGAVTIKPLLKADEVLGNIQAVKG
;
A
#
# COMPACT_ATOMS: atom_id res chain seq x y z
N MET A 1 14.36 5.21 22.76
CA MET A 1 14.51 5.44 21.31
C MET A 1 15.67 4.58 20.85
N ALA A 2 15.45 3.76 19.82
CA ALA A 2 16.48 2.93 19.19
C ALA A 2 16.88 3.57 17.87
N THR A 3 18.07 3.32 17.37
CA THR A 3 18.43 3.78 16.02
C THR A 3 18.03 2.78 14.95
N LEU A 4 17.79 3.26 13.73
CA LEU A 4 17.58 2.41 12.56
C LEU A 4 18.80 1.52 12.36
N THR A 5 20.00 2.07 12.49
CA THR A 5 21.26 1.30 12.43
C THR A 5 21.30 0.15 13.43
N GLU A 6 20.93 0.39 14.70
CA GLU A 6 20.89 -0.65 15.75
C GLU A 6 19.86 -1.73 15.44
N LEU A 7 18.67 -1.33 14.99
CA LEU A 7 17.56 -2.24 14.69
C LEU A 7 17.86 -3.13 13.47
N LEU A 8 18.72 -2.68 12.56
CA LEU A 8 19.10 -3.42 11.35
C LEU A 8 20.43 -4.17 11.48
N ALA A 9 21.20 -3.98 12.56
CA ALA A 9 22.60 -4.40 12.67
C ALA A 9 22.86 -5.90 12.42
N ASN A 10 21.89 -6.76 12.73
CA ASN A 10 22.02 -8.22 12.59
C ASN A 10 21.31 -8.80 11.36
N LEU A 11 20.66 -7.96 10.55
CA LEU A 11 19.96 -8.40 9.37
C LEU A 11 20.93 -8.57 8.19
N PRO A 12 20.60 -9.42 7.21
CA PRO A 12 21.29 -9.40 5.93
C PRO A 12 21.22 -8.00 5.29
N PRO A 13 22.14 -7.67 4.36
CA PRO A 13 22.10 -6.40 3.65
C PRO A 13 20.77 -6.23 2.90
N GLU A 14 20.34 -4.99 2.75
CA GLU A 14 19.16 -4.67 1.95
C GLU A 14 19.39 -5.12 0.49
N PRO A 15 18.41 -5.80 -0.13
CA PRO A 15 18.47 -6.15 -1.55
C PRO A 15 18.57 -4.91 -2.45
N ASP A 16 19.22 -5.05 -3.62
CA ASP A 16 19.26 -3.97 -4.60
C ASP A 16 17.92 -3.82 -5.32
N GLU A 17 17.17 -2.76 -4.98
CA GLU A 17 15.89 -2.44 -5.60
C GLU A 17 15.99 -2.39 -7.13
N ALA A 18 17.04 -1.78 -7.69
CA ALA A 18 17.13 -1.55 -9.13
C ALA A 18 17.15 -2.87 -9.91
N SER A 19 17.84 -3.87 -9.37
CA SER A 19 17.87 -5.21 -9.96
C SER A 19 16.50 -5.90 -9.95
N LEU A 20 15.75 -5.77 -8.85
CA LEU A 20 14.45 -6.39 -8.65
C LEU A 20 13.34 -5.65 -9.42
N PHE A 21 13.48 -4.34 -9.59
CA PHE A 21 12.46 -3.51 -10.23
C PHE A 21 12.22 -3.90 -11.69
N VAL A 22 13.25 -4.33 -12.41
CA VAL A 22 13.11 -4.83 -13.79
C VAL A 22 12.21 -6.06 -13.84
N GLU A 23 12.34 -6.96 -12.86
CA GLU A 23 11.48 -8.14 -12.76
C GLU A 23 10.05 -7.74 -12.37
N ILE A 24 9.88 -6.78 -11.45
CA ILE A 24 8.56 -6.23 -11.08
C ILE A 24 7.85 -5.68 -12.32
N GLN A 25 8.54 -4.90 -13.14
CA GLN A 25 7.96 -4.36 -14.38
C GLN A 25 7.47 -5.47 -15.31
N ARG A 26 8.25 -6.55 -15.45
CA ARG A 26 7.89 -7.70 -16.27
C ARG A 26 6.66 -8.42 -15.72
N GLU A 27 6.62 -8.71 -14.43
CA GLU A 27 5.54 -9.46 -13.79
C GLU A 27 4.23 -8.63 -13.72
N VAL A 28 4.32 -7.33 -13.45
CA VAL A 28 3.15 -6.42 -13.49
C VAL A 28 2.57 -6.38 -14.91
N ALA A 29 3.40 -6.13 -15.93
CA ALA A 29 2.97 -6.14 -17.33
C ALA A 29 2.39 -7.50 -17.76
N GLY A 30 3.00 -8.60 -17.32
CA GLY A 30 2.55 -9.97 -17.59
C GLY A 30 1.20 -10.30 -16.96
N SER A 31 0.90 -9.75 -15.78
CA SER A 31 -0.35 -10.00 -15.06
C SER A 31 -1.58 -9.37 -15.72
N LYS A 32 -1.39 -8.33 -16.54
CA LYS A 32 -2.45 -7.56 -17.21
C LYS A 32 -3.52 -6.99 -16.27
N ARG A 33 -3.21 -6.88 -14.98
CA ARG A 33 -4.10 -6.32 -13.95
C ARG A 33 -3.70 -4.89 -13.62
N LYS A 34 -4.66 -3.98 -13.68
CA LYS A 34 -4.45 -2.59 -13.26
C LYS A 34 -4.45 -2.46 -11.74
N LEU A 35 -3.58 -1.63 -11.19
CA LEU A 35 -3.62 -1.25 -9.78
C LEU A 35 -4.52 -0.02 -9.61
N VAL A 36 -5.65 -0.22 -8.95
CA VAL A 36 -6.55 0.86 -8.54
C VAL A 36 -6.20 1.27 -7.12
N VAL A 37 -5.83 2.54 -6.95
CA VAL A 37 -5.48 3.07 -5.63
C VAL A 37 -6.64 3.89 -5.10
N ILE A 38 -7.27 3.42 -4.04
CA ILE A 38 -8.31 4.14 -3.33
C ILE A 38 -7.64 4.91 -2.20
N ASP A 39 -7.67 6.24 -2.31
CA ASP A 39 -6.89 7.14 -1.47
C ASP A 39 -7.79 7.92 -0.51
N ASP A 40 -7.61 7.68 0.79
CA ASP A 40 -8.45 8.25 1.84
C ASP A 40 -8.15 9.72 2.16
N ASP A 41 -7.09 10.30 1.59
CA ASP A 41 -6.64 11.68 1.87
C ASP A 41 -5.87 12.31 0.68
N PRO A 42 -6.21 13.56 0.27
CA PRO A 42 -5.55 14.27 -0.83
C PRO A 42 -4.07 14.54 -0.63
N THR A 43 -3.56 14.50 0.60
CA THR A 43 -2.20 14.96 0.93
C THR A 43 -1.09 13.97 0.58
N GLY A 44 -1.40 12.68 0.36
CA GLY A 44 -0.36 11.65 0.24
C GLY A 44 -0.01 11.18 -1.18
N THR A 45 -0.56 11.80 -2.25
CA THR A 45 -0.34 11.40 -3.68
C THR A 45 1.08 11.66 -4.20
N GLN A 46 2.05 11.94 -3.32
CA GLN A 46 3.29 12.64 -3.65
C GLN A 46 4.46 11.74 -4.09
N THR A 47 4.26 10.43 -4.24
CA THR A 47 5.37 9.47 -4.53
C THR A 47 5.37 8.88 -5.93
N VAL A 48 4.37 9.20 -6.74
CA VAL A 48 4.21 8.67 -8.09
C VAL A 48 3.92 9.81 -9.06
N HIS A 49 4.30 9.62 -10.32
CA HIS A 49 4.24 10.64 -11.37
C HIS A 49 3.47 10.09 -12.55
N ASP A 50 2.85 10.97 -13.35
CA ASP A 50 2.08 10.60 -14.56
C ASP A 50 0.99 9.54 -14.30
N VAL A 51 0.31 9.66 -13.16
CA VAL A 51 -0.81 8.79 -12.77
C VAL A 51 -2.12 9.55 -12.92
N GLU A 52 -3.14 8.87 -13.46
CA GLU A 52 -4.49 9.44 -13.53
C GLU A 52 -5.07 9.53 -12.11
N LEU A 53 -5.71 10.65 -11.78
CA LEU A 53 -6.33 10.88 -10.47
C LEU A 53 -7.77 11.37 -10.65
N LEU A 54 -8.71 10.50 -10.32
CA LEU A 54 -10.13 10.80 -10.35
C LEU A 54 -10.58 11.30 -8.98
N THR A 55 -11.22 12.46 -8.95
CA THR A 55 -11.87 13.03 -7.75
C THR A 55 -13.37 12.78 -7.73
N THR A 56 -13.93 12.43 -8.89
CA THR A 56 -15.30 11.98 -9.10
C THR A 56 -15.28 10.88 -10.16
N TRP A 57 -16.18 9.91 -10.04
CA TRP A 57 -16.29 8.81 -10.98
C TRP A 57 -17.68 8.19 -10.96
N ASN A 58 -17.98 7.47 -12.03
CA ASN A 58 -19.06 6.50 -12.16
C ASN A 58 -18.53 5.25 -12.90
N THR A 59 -19.38 4.27 -13.14
CA THR A 59 -19.01 3.03 -13.85
C THR A 59 -18.42 3.32 -15.23
N GLU A 60 -18.96 4.28 -15.96
CA GLU A 60 -18.51 4.64 -17.32
C GLU A 60 -17.09 5.22 -17.31
N THR A 61 -16.82 6.21 -16.45
CA THR A 61 -15.48 6.80 -16.34
C THR A 61 -14.46 5.78 -15.85
N LEU A 62 -14.85 4.86 -14.97
CA LEU A 62 -13.98 3.78 -14.52
C LEU A 62 -13.67 2.79 -15.66
N ALA A 63 -14.65 2.50 -16.51
CA ALA A 63 -14.46 1.65 -17.68
C ALA A 63 -13.46 2.27 -18.68
N GLU A 64 -13.56 3.58 -18.93
CA GLU A 64 -12.62 4.32 -19.77
C GLU A 64 -11.19 4.21 -19.25
N VAL A 65 -10.97 4.53 -17.97
CA VAL A 65 -9.63 4.49 -17.35
C VAL A 65 -9.09 3.05 -17.25
N LEU A 66 -9.97 2.04 -17.07
CA LEU A 66 -9.59 0.63 -17.10
C LEU A 66 -9.14 0.14 -18.49
N GLN A 67 -9.43 0.87 -19.56
CA GLN A 67 -8.98 0.53 -20.92
C GLN A 67 -7.71 1.25 -21.35
N GLU A 68 -7.29 2.29 -20.61
CA GLU A 68 -6.03 2.99 -20.90
C GLU A 68 -4.80 2.08 -20.77
N GLU A 69 -3.67 2.47 -21.35
CA GLU A 69 -2.43 1.69 -21.24
C GLU A 69 -1.79 1.78 -19.84
N ARG A 70 -2.09 2.85 -19.08
CA ARG A 70 -1.51 3.09 -17.75
C ARG A 70 -1.87 1.95 -16.80
N GLN A 71 -0.87 1.41 -16.09
CA GLN A 71 -1.04 0.28 -15.18
C GLN A 71 -1.64 0.65 -13.83
N LEU A 72 -1.75 1.95 -13.53
CA LEU A 72 -2.23 2.44 -12.25
C LEU A 72 -3.00 3.75 -12.41
N PHE A 73 -4.04 3.92 -11.58
CA PHE A 73 -4.74 5.19 -11.38
C PHE A 73 -5.26 5.31 -9.95
N TYR A 74 -5.57 6.54 -9.55
CA TYR A 74 -6.06 6.91 -8.22
C TYR A 74 -7.53 7.28 -8.25
N LEU A 75 -8.24 6.85 -7.21
CA LEU A 75 -9.56 7.31 -6.83
C LEU A 75 -9.40 8.06 -5.49
N LEU A 76 -9.45 9.38 -5.53
CA LEU A 76 -9.34 10.20 -4.34
C LEU A 76 -10.70 10.30 -3.64
N THR A 77 -10.90 9.51 -2.59
CA THR A 77 -12.16 9.48 -1.83
C THR A 77 -12.21 10.57 -0.77
N ASN A 78 -11.06 10.97 -0.21
CA ASN A 78 -10.98 11.81 0.97
C ASN A 78 -11.79 11.24 2.17
N SER A 79 -11.94 9.90 2.22
CA SER A 79 -12.79 9.19 3.18
C SER A 79 -12.34 9.33 4.64
N ARG A 80 -11.07 9.67 4.89
CA ARG A 80 -10.57 9.88 6.25
C ARG A 80 -11.28 11.03 6.97
N SER A 81 -11.72 12.04 6.22
CA SER A 81 -12.45 13.19 6.76
C SER A 81 -13.94 12.92 6.99
N MET A 82 -14.45 11.77 6.55
CA MET A 82 -15.86 11.40 6.62
C MET A 82 -16.17 10.59 7.89
N PRO A 83 -17.44 10.57 8.34
CA PRO A 83 -17.91 9.54 9.26
C PRO A 83 -17.64 8.14 8.71
N GLU A 84 -17.34 7.18 9.58
CA GLU A 84 -17.01 5.80 9.19
C GLU A 84 -18.09 5.17 8.32
N SER A 85 -19.37 5.39 8.64
CA SER A 85 -20.50 4.87 7.85
C SER A 85 -20.52 5.36 6.40
N ASP A 86 -20.12 6.61 6.18
CA ASP A 86 -20.06 7.21 4.84
C ASP A 86 -18.83 6.72 4.09
N ALA A 87 -17.68 6.60 4.77
CA ALA A 87 -16.47 5.98 4.21
C ALA A 87 -16.73 4.54 3.77
N VAL A 88 -17.44 3.76 4.59
CA VAL A 88 -17.85 2.38 4.27
C VAL A 88 -18.75 2.34 3.05
N ARG A 89 -19.80 3.17 3.00
CA ARG A 89 -20.72 3.22 1.85
C ARG A 89 -19.97 3.56 0.56
N LEU A 90 -19.15 4.61 0.59
CA LEU A 90 -18.37 5.06 -0.57
C LEU A 90 -17.40 3.99 -1.08
N ASN A 91 -16.66 3.33 -0.19
CA ASN A 91 -15.72 2.27 -0.58
C ASN A 91 -16.46 1.05 -1.18
N GLN A 92 -17.58 0.65 -0.59
CA GLN A 92 -18.37 -0.46 -1.10
C GLN A 92 -18.98 -0.15 -2.49
N GLU A 93 -19.57 1.04 -2.66
CA GLU A 93 -20.11 1.48 -3.95
C GLU A 93 -19.01 1.60 -5.01
N THR A 94 -17.85 2.15 -4.65
CA THR A 94 -16.69 2.25 -5.54
C THR A 94 -16.23 0.87 -6.02
N ALA A 95 -16.11 -0.09 -5.09
CA ALA A 95 -15.76 -1.46 -5.43
C ALA A 95 -16.78 -2.12 -6.38
N GLN A 96 -18.09 -1.90 -6.15
CA GLN A 96 -19.14 -2.42 -7.04
C GLN A 96 -19.09 -1.81 -8.45
N GLN A 97 -18.84 -0.50 -8.55
CA GLN A 97 -18.68 0.17 -9.84
C GLN A 97 -17.43 -0.32 -10.57
N LEU A 98 -16.32 -0.54 -9.87
CA LEU A 98 -15.11 -1.15 -10.44
C LEU A 98 -15.35 -2.57 -10.97
N VAL A 99 -16.11 -3.39 -10.23
CA VAL A 99 -16.51 -4.74 -10.70
C VAL A 99 -17.34 -4.63 -11.97
N ALA A 100 -18.33 -3.73 -12.01
CA ALA A 100 -19.17 -3.53 -13.20
C ALA A 100 -18.35 -3.03 -14.40
N ALA A 101 -17.45 -2.08 -14.19
CA ALA A 101 -16.56 -1.54 -15.22
C ALA A 101 -15.57 -2.59 -15.75
N SER A 102 -14.99 -3.39 -14.84
CA SER A 102 -14.11 -4.51 -15.19
C SER A 102 -14.83 -5.58 -16.02
N GLN A 103 -16.06 -5.94 -15.66
CA GLN A 103 -16.88 -6.87 -16.44
C GLN A 103 -17.21 -6.33 -17.83
N ALA A 104 -17.54 -5.05 -17.94
CA ALA A 104 -17.88 -4.40 -19.21
C ALA A 104 -16.68 -4.29 -20.17
N THR A 105 -15.47 -4.15 -19.62
CA THR A 105 -14.24 -3.93 -20.39
C THR A 105 -13.40 -5.18 -20.57
N HIS A 106 -13.68 -6.24 -19.81
CA HIS A 106 -12.82 -7.42 -19.66
C HIS A 106 -11.41 -7.08 -19.16
N SER A 107 -11.25 -5.96 -18.44
CA SER A 107 -10.01 -5.54 -17.81
C SER A 107 -10.00 -5.94 -16.34
N ASP A 108 -9.02 -6.73 -15.92
CA ASP A 108 -8.89 -7.15 -14.53
C ASP A 108 -8.07 -6.14 -13.71
N PHE A 109 -8.24 -6.15 -12.39
CA PHE A 109 -7.62 -5.17 -11.51
C PHE A 109 -7.36 -5.71 -10.09
N VAL A 110 -6.51 -4.98 -9.36
CA VAL A 110 -6.27 -5.15 -7.92
C VAL A 110 -6.46 -3.82 -7.19
N ILE A 111 -6.76 -3.86 -5.90
CA ILE A 111 -7.02 -2.64 -5.10
C ILE A 111 -5.98 -2.44 -4.00
N ALA A 112 -5.40 -1.24 -3.97
CA ALA A 112 -4.72 -0.69 -2.81
C ALA A 112 -5.63 0.34 -2.10
N SER A 113 -6.04 0.05 -0.88
CA SER A 113 -6.54 1.05 0.07
C SER A 113 -5.32 1.79 0.64
N ARG A 114 -5.00 2.95 0.05
CA ARG A 114 -3.90 3.79 0.53
C ARG A 114 -4.40 4.67 1.67
N SER A 115 -3.61 4.73 2.73
CA SER A 115 -3.94 5.50 3.93
C SER A 115 -2.70 6.08 4.60
N ASP A 116 -2.90 6.62 5.79
CA ASP A 116 -1.90 7.32 6.60
C ASP A 116 -0.78 6.38 7.03
N SER A 117 0.45 6.73 6.69
CA SER A 117 1.63 5.98 7.15
C SER A 117 1.75 5.94 8.67
N THR A 118 1.11 6.85 9.42
CA THR A 118 1.09 6.81 10.89
C THR A 118 -0.10 6.07 11.48
N LEU A 119 -0.71 5.17 10.71
CA LEU A 119 -1.74 4.20 11.12
C LEU A 119 -3.13 4.79 11.40
N ARG A 120 -3.39 6.03 11.01
CA ARG A 120 -4.73 6.65 11.14
C ARG A 120 -5.64 6.27 9.98
N GLY A 121 -6.95 6.39 10.20
CA GLY A 121 -7.99 6.09 9.22
C GLY A 121 -8.95 4.99 9.67
N HIS A 122 -9.94 4.72 8.83
CA HIS A 122 -11.07 3.82 9.10
C HIS A 122 -10.71 2.33 8.92
N TYR A 123 -9.48 1.93 9.26
CA TYR A 123 -9.11 0.53 9.27
C TYR A 123 -9.78 -0.21 10.44
N PRO A 124 -10.34 -1.42 10.25
CA PRO A 124 -10.41 -2.19 8.99
C PRO A 124 -11.71 -1.98 8.19
N ALA A 125 -12.61 -1.09 8.61
CA ALA A 125 -13.92 -0.88 8.00
C ALA A 125 -13.86 -0.63 6.48
N GLU A 126 -12.86 0.12 6.01
CA GLU A 126 -12.63 0.35 4.56
C GLU A 126 -12.27 -0.95 3.82
N ILE A 127 -11.41 -1.79 4.41
CA ILE A 127 -11.03 -3.09 3.81
C ILE A 127 -12.26 -4.00 3.70
N PHE A 128 -13.08 -4.08 4.76
CA PHE A 128 -14.32 -4.86 4.72
C PHE A 128 -15.36 -4.31 3.74
N ALA A 129 -15.43 -2.98 3.57
CA ALA A 129 -16.30 -2.36 2.57
C ALA A 129 -15.87 -2.75 1.15
N LEU A 130 -14.57 -2.67 0.87
CA LEU A 130 -13.99 -3.07 -0.42
C LEU A 130 -14.22 -4.55 -0.70
N GLU A 131 -13.92 -5.42 0.26
CA GLU A 131 -14.13 -6.87 0.10
C GLU A 131 -15.59 -7.20 -0.21
N ARG A 132 -16.55 -6.59 0.50
CA ARG A 132 -17.98 -6.75 0.25
C ARG A 132 -18.42 -6.26 -1.14
N GLY A 133 -17.83 -5.17 -1.63
CA GLY A 133 -18.14 -4.65 -2.96
C GLY A 133 -17.50 -5.46 -4.10
N LEU A 134 -16.31 -6.03 -3.86
CA LEU A 134 -15.54 -6.82 -4.82
C LEU A 134 -15.98 -8.28 -4.91
N THR A 135 -16.69 -8.76 -3.91
CA THR A 135 -17.21 -10.13 -3.85
C THR A 135 -18.71 -10.09 -4.11
N PRO A 136 -19.19 -10.18 -5.37
CA PRO A 136 -20.57 -10.56 -5.61
C PRO A 136 -20.88 -11.87 -4.88
N SER A 137 -22.16 -12.22 -4.78
CA SER A 137 -22.69 -13.42 -4.10
C SER A 137 -22.19 -14.78 -4.64
N THR A 138 -21.12 -14.80 -5.43
CA THR A 138 -20.60 -15.90 -6.25
C THR A 138 -19.34 -16.59 -5.68
N GLY A 139 -18.88 -16.24 -4.46
CA GLY A 139 -17.88 -17.04 -3.71
C GLY A 139 -16.41 -16.69 -3.96
N ASN A 140 -16.11 -15.55 -4.56
CA ASN A 140 -14.75 -15.07 -4.80
C ASN A 140 -14.16 -14.36 -3.57
N HIS A 141 -13.68 -15.11 -2.59
CA HIS A 141 -13.08 -14.56 -1.36
C HIS A 141 -11.64 -14.05 -1.58
N PHE A 142 -11.18 -13.16 -0.70
CA PHE A 142 -9.77 -12.80 -0.58
C PHE A 142 -9.09 -13.73 0.42
N ASP A 143 -7.88 -14.16 0.09
CA ASP A 143 -7.07 -14.99 0.98
C ASP A 143 -6.60 -14.19 2.20
N GLY A 144 -6.32 -12.90 2.01
CA GLY A 144 -5.92 -11.98 3.06
C GLY A 144 -5.78 -10.53 2.58
N HIS A 145 -5.24 -9.68 3.44
CA HIS A 145 -4.82 -8.33 3.05
C HIS A 145 -3.47 -7.97 3.66
N LEU A 146 -2.62 -7.35 2.85
CA LEU A 146 -1.32 -6.88 3.30
C LEU A 146 -1.49 -5.55 4.05
N VAL A 147 -0.80 -5.41 5.17
CA VAL A 147 -0.69 -4.18 5.96
C VAL A 147 0.74 -3.65 5.82
N VAL A 148 0.89 -2.59 5.01
CA VAL A 148 2.18 -2.03 4.58
C VAL A 148 2.27 -0.53 4.87
N PRO A 149 2.41 -0.11 6.14
CA PRO A 149 2.44 1.30 6.50
C PRO A 149 3.79 2.00 6.20
N ALA A 150 4.80 1.25 5.72
CA ALA A 150 6.13 1.78 5.44
C ALA A 150 6.11 2.91 4.40
N PHE A 151 6.81 4.00 4.71
CA PHE A 151 6.93 5.17 3.86
C PHE A 151 8.22 5.93 4.19
N PHE A 152 9.28 5.62 3.44
CA PHE A 152 10.66 5.99 3.80
C PHE A 152 10.96 7.47 3.62
N GLU A 153 10.33 8.15 2.66
CA GLU A 153 10.42 9.61 2.50
C GLU A 153 9.80 10.34 3.71
N GLY A 154 8.84 9.70 4.38
CA GLY A 154 8.31 10.13 5.66
C GLY A 154 9.10 9.62 6.87
N GLY A 155 10.13 8.79 6.70
CA GLY A 155 10.83 8.14 7.81
C GLY A 155 9.95 7.15 8.57
N ARG A 156 9.07 6.42 7.87
CA ARG A 156 8.19 5.38 8.44
C ARG A 156 8.72 4.00 8.08
N TYR A 157 9.00 3.20 9.10
CA TYR A 157 9.62 1.87 8.97
C TYR A 157 8.82 0.84 9.74
N THR A 158 8.80 -0.40 9.28
CA THR A 158 8.23 -1.52 10.04
C THR A 158 9.31 -2.56 10.26
N ILE A 159 9.71 -2.75 11.52
CA ILE A 159 10.83 -3.62 11.92
C ILE A 159 10.39 -4.45 13.11
N ASN A 160 10.55 -5.78 13.03
CA ASN A 160 10.08 -6.73 14.05
C ASN A 160 8.60 -6.53 14.41
N ASP A 161 7.79 -6.28 13.38
CA ASP A 161 6.36 -5.96 13.42
C ASP A 161 6.00 -4.69 14.19
N ILE A 162 6.98 -3.90 14.61
CA ILE A 162 6.76 -2.59 15.23
C ILE A 162 6.86 -1.52 14.16
N HIS A 163 5.87 -0.63 14.10
CA HIS A 163 5.89 0.52 13.22
C HIS A 163 6.57 1.72 13.91
N TYR A 164 7.55 2.30 13.23
CA TYR A 164 8.40 3.37 13.74
C TYR A 164 8.29 4.63 12.90
N VAL A 165 8.50 5.77 13.55
CA VAL A 165 8.61 7.10 12.96
C VAL A 165 9.98 7.68 13.30
N ALA A 166 10.72 8.13 12.29
CA ALA A 166 11.98 8.83 12.46
C ALA A 166 11.76 10.20 13.12
N THR A 167 12.64 10.54 14.06
CA THR A 167 12.53 11.76 14.87
C THR A 167 13.93 12.35 15.16
N PRO A 168 14.11 13.68 15.17
CA PRO A 168 13.10 14.73 15.00
C PRO A 168 12.66 14.98 13.54
N THR A 169 13.36 14.41 12.56
CA THR A 169 13.04 14.56 11.13
C THR A 169 12.86 13.20 10.47
N ALA A 170 12.20 13.19 9.30
CA ALA A 170 12.04 11.98 8.48
C ALA A 170 13.37 11.31 8.07
N THR A 171 14.47 12.07 8.07
CA THR A 171 15.82 11.60 7.72
C THR A 171 16.67 11.22 8.93
N SER A 172 16.10 11.26 10.14
CA SER A 172 16.83 10.96 11.37
C SER A 172 17.04 9.45 11.53
N ASP A 173 18.22 9.04 11.99
CA ASP A 173 18.52 7.65 12.34
C ASP A 173 17.80 7.20 13.63
N THR A 174 17.38 8.14 14.49
CA THR A 174 16.64 7.83 15.72
C THR A 174 15.17 7.54 15.41
N LEU A 175 14.70 6.39 15.88
CA LEU A 175 13.33 5.92 15.69
C LEU A 175 12.53 5.94 16.99
N GLN A 176 11.28 6.37 16.87
CA GLN A 176 10.28 6.33 17.92
C GLN A 176 9.12 5.41 17.49
N PRO A 177 8.66 4.47 18.33
CA PRO A 177 7.46 3.70 18.06
C PRO A 177 6.27 4.60 17.78
N ALA A 178 5.47 4.28 16.76
CA ALA A 178 4.40 5.16 16.29
C ALA A 178 3.36 5.51 17.38
N ASN A 179 3.11 4.59 18.32
CA ASN A 179 2.20 4.79 19.46
C ASN A 179 2.71 5.80 20.50
N GLU A 180 4.01 6.11 20.51
CA GLU A 180 4.58 7.13 21.40
C GLU A 180 4.58 8.53 20.77
N THR A 181 4.13 8.65 19.52
CA THR A 181 4.05 9.93 18.80
C THR A 181 2.70 10.62 19.04
N PRO A 182 2.58 11.93 18.78
CA PRO A 182 1.30 12.62 18.82
C PRO A 182 0.23 12.05 17.86
N PHE A 183 0.65 11.36 16.79
CA PHE A 183 -0.28 10.75 15.82
C PHE A 183 -1.18 9.68 16.46
N ALA A 184 -0.67 8.96 17.47
CA ALA A 184 -1.42 7.94 18.19
C ALA A 184 -2.42 8.52 19.20
N GLN A 185 -2.30 9.81 19.53
CA GLN A 185 -3.22 10.54 20.41
C GLN A 185 -4.33 11.24 19.63
N ASP A 186 -4.48 10.94 18.33
CA ASP A 186 -5.56 11.45 17.50
C ASP A 186 -6.92 11.15 18.13
N ARG A 187 -7.82 12.14 18.15
CA ARG A 187 -9.13 12.04 18.83
C ARG A 187 -10.09 11.06 18.15
N VAL A 188 -9.89 10.80 16.86
CA VAL A 188 -10.75 9.94 16.05
C VAL A 188 -10.07 8.60 15.79
N PHE A 189 -8.77 8.61 15.46
CA PHE A 189 -8.05 7.45 14.98
C PHE A 189 -6.93 6.95 15.90
N GLY A 190 -6.87 7.44 17.15
CA GLY A 190 -5.86 7.04 18.11
C GLY A 190 -5.76 5.53 18.33
N TYR A 191 -4.60 5.09 18.80
CA TYR A 191 -4.27 3.69 19.03
C TYR A 191 -3.20 3.56 20.13
N LYS A 192 -3.07 2.39 20.74
CA LYS A 192 -2.25 2.22 21.95
C LYS A 192 -0.88 1.57 21.69
N THR A 193 -0.75 0.83 20.60
CA THR A 193 0.42 0.00 20.32
C THR A 193 0.98 0.24 18.92
N ALA A 194 2.31 0.19 18.79
CA ALA A 194 3.00 0.18 17.51
C ALA A 194 3.29 -1.23 17.00
N TYR A 195 3.09 -2.27 17.82
CA TYR A 195 3.19 -3.67 17.39
C TYR A 195 1.96 -4.00 16.53
N LEU A 196 2.16 -4.12 15.22
CA LEU A 196 1.10 -4.16 14.21
C LEU A 196 0.10 -5.29 14.41
N PRO A 197 0.46 -6.52 14.80
CA PRO A 197 -0.53 -7.55 15.12
C PRO A 197 -1.50 -7.16 16.23
N ALA A 198 -1.01 -6.54 17.31
CA ALA A 198 -1.87 -6.03 18.38
C ALA A 198 -2.64 -4.78 17.97
N TRP A 199 -2.07 -3.93 17.11
CA TRP A 199 -2.78 -2.78 16.52
C TRP A 199 -3.96 -3.26 15.65
N ILE A 200 -3.77 -4.32 14.86
CA ILE A 200 -4.83 -4.93 14.05
C ILE A 200 -5.93 -5.50 14.95
N GLU A 201 -5.58 -6.20 16.02
CA GLU A 201 -6.57 -6.69 17.00
C GLU A 201 -7.36 -5.52 17.62
N GLU A 202 -6.67 -4.46 18.06
CA GLU A 202 -7.29 -3.25 18.62
C GLU A 202 -8.27 -2.61 17.63
N LYS A 203 -7.81 -2.31 16.40
CA LYS A 203 -8.60 -1.60 15.39
C LYS A 203 -9.76 -2.44 14.84
N SER A 204 -9.61 -3.76 14.80
CA SER A 204 -10.66 -4.66 14.35
C SER A 204 -11.68 -5.03 15.44
N GLY A 205 -11.54 -4.50 16.65
CA GLY A 205 -12.41 -4.85 17.78
C GLY A 205 -12.29 -6.32 18.18
N GLY A 206 -11.14 -6.94 17.92
CA GLY A 206 -10.89 -8.35 18.21
C GLY A 206 -11.39 -9.34 17.17
N TYR A 207 -11.83 -8.90 15.98
CA TYR A 207 -12.22 -9.79 14.88
C TYR A 207 -11.05 -10.69 14.45
N TRP A 208 -9.84 -10.14 14.34
CA TRP A 208 -8.60 -10.91 14.28
C TRP A 208 -7.84 -10.77 15.60
N LYS A 209 -7.31 -11.88 16.10
CA LYS A 209 -6.38 -11.91 17.24
C LYS A 209 -4.95 -11.69 16.77
N ALA A 210 -4.13 -11.06 17.61
CA ALA A 210 -2.75 -10.75 17.27
C ALA A 210 -1.93 -12.00 16.88
N ASP A 211 -2.22 -13.17 17.46
CA ASP A 211 -1.56 -14.44 17.15
C ASP A 211 -2.01 -15.09 15.82
N GLN A 212 -3.12 -14.62 15.24
CA GLN A 212 -3.60 -15.05 13.93
C GLN A 212 -2.95 -14.24 12.80
N VAL A 213 -2.45 -13.04 13.08
CA VAL A 213 -1.84 -12.15 12.08
C VAL A 213 -0.56 -12.79 11.56
N VAL A 214 -0.46 -12.91 10.24
CA VAL A 214 0.76 -13.41 9.60
C VAL A 214 1.76 -12.27 9.49
N SER A 215 3.02 -12.52 9.84
CA SER A 215 4.12 -11.58 9.64
C SER A 215 5.07 -12.08 8.55
N ILE A 216 5.46 -11.15 7.66
CA ILE A 216 6.59 -11.28 6.75
C ILE A 216 7.69 -10.37 7.28
N GLY A 217 8.64 -10.97 8.02
CA GLY A 217 9.75 -10.29 8.68
C GLY A 217 10.96 -10.05 7.77
N LEU A 218 11.82 -9.08 8.16
CA LEU A 218 13.00 -8.69 7.38
C LEU A 218 14.00 -9.82 7.14
N GLU A 219 14.19 -10.74 8.09
CA GLU A 219 15.05 -11.92 7.87
C GLU A 219 14.55 -12.78 6.72
N LEU A 220 13.24 -13.07 6.67
CA LEU A 220 12.66 -13.87 5.60
C LEU A 220 12.78 -13.15 4.26
N ILE A 221 12.53 -11.83 4.24
CA ILE A 221 12.64 -10.99 3.05
C ILE A 221 14.08 -11.00 2.53
N ARG A 222 15.05 -10.61 3.36
CA ARG A 222 16.43 -10.38 2.89
C ARG A 222 17.24 -11.66 2.68
N ARG A 223 16.92 -12.74 3.40
CA ARG A 223 17.61 -14.03 3.26
C ARG A 223 16.92 -14.96 2.28
N GLY A 224 15.59 -14.99 2.33
CA GLY A 224 14.77 -15.94 1.56
C GLY A 224 14.34 -15.41 0.20
N GLY A 225 14.31 -14.09 0.00
CA GLY A 225 13.97 -13.49 -1.29
C GLY A 225 12.48 -13.65 -1.67
N PRO A 226 12.13 -13.32 -2.93
CA PRO A 226 10.76 -13.34 -3.43
C PRO A 226 10.08 -14.70 -3.27
N GLU A 227 10.81 -15.80 -3.48
CA GLU A 227 10.27 -17.16 -3.41
C GLU A 227 9.83 -17.53 -2.00
N ALA A 228 10.60 -17.14 -0.98
CA ALA A 228 10.23 -17.37 0.41
C ALA A 228 9.02 -16.52 0.82
N VAL A 229 8.94 -15.28 0.33
CA VAL A 229 7.76 -14.44 0.52
C VAL A 229 6.53 -15.06 -0.15
N ALA A 230 6.64 -15.49 -1.40
CA ALA A 230 5.55 -16.13 -2.12
C ALA A 230 5.07 -17.39 -1.40
N ALA A 231 6.00 -18.26 -0.98
CA ALA A 231 5.67 -19.46 -0.21
C ALA A 231 4.94 -19.14 1.10
N LYS A 232 5.34 -18.08 1.81
CA LYS A 232 4.63 -17.64 3.02
C LYS A 232 3.23 -17.13 2.70
N LEU A 233 3.07 -16.32 1.65
CA LEU A 233 1.76 -15.82 1.19
C LEU A 233 0.84 -16.95 0.72
N GLN A 234 1.38 -18.04 0.17
CA GLN A 234 0.57 -19.21 -0.20
C GLN A 234 -0.14 -19.87 0.99
N THR A 235 0.38 -19.69 2.21
CA THR A 235 -0.25 -20.23 3.44
C THR A 235 -1.37 -19.35 4.01
N VAL A 236 -1.58 -18.16 3.45
CA VAL A 236 -2.57 -17.21 3.94
C VAL A 236 -3.93 -17.56 3.35
N GLU A 237 -4.95 -17.66 4.20
CA GLU A 237 -6.31 -18.03 3.82
C GLU A 237 -7.31 -17.34 4.76
N GLY A 238 -8.57 -17.22 4.35
CA GLY A 238 -9.65 -16.78 5.24
C GLY A 238 -9.65 -15.28 5.58
N GLY A 239 -9.08 -14.44 4.71
CA GLY A 239 -9.07 -12.99 4.91
C GLY A 239 -8.13 -12.53 6.03
N ILE A 240 -7.10 -13.31 6.34
CA ILE A 240 -6.18 -13.01 7.45
C ILE A 240 -5.26 -11.82 7.08
N PRO A 241 -5.07 -10.84 7.99
CA PRO A 241 -4.12 -9.75 7.81
C PRO A 241 -2.67 -10.25 7.76
N VAL A 242 -1.89 -9.66 6.85
CA VAL A 242 -0.46 -9.95 6.69
C VAL A 242 0.35 -8.68 6.93
N VAL A 243 1.07 -8.62 8.05
CA VAL A 243 1.99 -7.52 8.34
C VAL A 243 3.26 -7.66 7.51
N ILE A 244 3.61 -6.59 6.79
CA ILE A 244 4.84 -6.52 6.02
C ILE A 244 5.85 -5.63 6.75
N ASN A 245 7.02 -6.21 7.04
CA ASN A 245 8.16 -5.47 7.54
C ASN A 245 8.95 -4.91 6.36
N ALA A 246 9.41 -3.67 6.48
CA ALA A 246 10.26 -3.04 5.50
C ALA A 246 11.04 -1.89 6.13
N ALA A 247 12.34 -1.86 5.86
CA ALA A 247 13.24 -0.78 6.29
C ALA A 247 13.82 0.02 5.11
N GLY A 248 13.63 -0.46 3.88
CA GLY A 248 13.94 0.24 2.66
C GLY A 248 13.19 -0.34 1.45
N TYR A 249 13.43 0.23 0.27
CA TYR A 249 12.72 -0.16 -0.95
C TYR A 249 13.17 -1.51 -1.49
N GLY A 250 14.40 -1.96 -1.22
CA GLY A 250 14.84 -3.31 -1.54
C GLY A 250 14.01 -4.37 -0.82
N ASP A 251 13.65 -4.11 0.44
CA ASP A 251 12.75 -4.99 1.21
C ASP A 251 11.36 -5.05 0.57
N LEU A 252 10.79 -3.90 0.22
CA LEU A 252 9.48 -3.85 -0.44
C LEU A 252 9.50 -4.47 -1.84
N ALA A 253 10.59 -4.33 -2.60
CA ALA A 253 10.72 -4.89 -3.94
C ALA A 253 10.67 -6.43 -3.89
N VAL A 254 11.38 -7.04 -2.93
CA VAL A 254 11.29 -8.48 -2.67
C VAL A 254 9.86 -8.88 -2.31
N VAL A 255 9.18 -8.11 -1.44
CA VAL A 255 7.80 -8.42 -1.05
C VAL A 255 6.84 -8.33 -2.24
N VAL A 256 6.97 -7.31 -3.08
CA VAL A 256 6.12 -7.13 -4.27
C VAL A 256 6.34 -8.25 -5.28
N LEU A 257 7.58 -8.68 -5.52
CA LEU A 257 7.84 -9.85 -6.38
C LEU A 257 7.22 -11.12 -5.82
N GLY A 258 7.42 -11.42 -4.53
CA GLY A 258 6.81 -12.59 -3.90
C GLY A 258 5.28 -12.54 -3.91
N LEU A 259 4.69 -11.34 -3.76
CA LEU A 259 3.25 -11.11 -3.91
C LEU A 259 2.78 -11.41 -5.33
N LEU A 260 3.45 -10.88 -6.35
CA LEU A 260 3.09 -11.12 -7.75
C LEU A 260 3.17 -12.60 -8.10
N GLN A 261 4.20 -13.31 -7.62
CA GLN A 261 4.32 -14.77 -7.74
C GLN A 261 3.16 -15.50 -7.03
N ALA A 262 2.79 -15.07 -5.83
CA ALA A 262 1.68 -15.68 -5.11
C ALA A 262 0.33 -15.49 -5.81
N GLU A 263 0.09 -14.29 -6.35
CA GLU A 263 -1.11 -13.96 -7.11
C GLU A 263 -1.16 -14.70 -8.45
N ALA A 264 -0.02 -14.86 -9.13
CA ALA A 264 0.07 -15.66 -10.35
C ALA A 264 -0.26 -17.15 -10.11
N ALA A 265 -0.03 -17.64 -8.88
CA ALA A 265 -0.43 -18.97 -8.43
C ALA A 265 -1.87 -19.03 -7.89
N GLY A 266 -2.67 -17.96 -8.03
CA GLY A 266 -4.10 -17.94 -7.77
C GLY A 266 -4.53 -17.27 -6.46
N LYS A 267 -3.58 -16.78 -5.64
CA LYS A 267 -3.92 -16.03 -4.42
C LYS A 267 -4.50 -14.66 -4.73
N ARG A 268 -5.37 -14.17 -3.86
CA ARG A 268 -6.04 -12.86 -3.99
C ARG A 268 -5.87 -12.07 -2.71
N PHE A 269 -5.27 -10.88 -2.84
CA PHE A 269 -5.01 -9.99 -1.71
C PHE A 269 -5.58 -8.60 -1.94
N LEU A 270 -6.06 -7.97 -0.86
CA LEU A 270 -6.19 -6.51 -0.78
C LEU A 270 -4.95 -5.91 -0.14
N TYR A 271 -4.73 -4.61 -0.34
CA TYR A 271 -3.58 -3.92 0.26
C TYR A 271 -4.06 -2.74 1.10
N ARG A 272 -3.77 -2.74 2.41
CA ARG A 272 -3.82 -1.54 3.27
C ARG A 272 -2.42 -0.98 3.36
N THR A 273 -2.16 0.14 2.71
CA THR A 273 -0.78 0.58 2.49
C THR A 273 -0.58 2.08 2.66
N ALA A 274 0.66 2.49 2.92
CA ALA A 274 1.13 3.84 2.66
C ALA A 274 1.64 3.96 1.21
N ALA A 275 2.30 5.07 0.90
CA ALA A 275 2.66 5.44 -0.47
C ALA A 275 3.78 4.59 -1.09
N GLY A 276 4.76 4.12 -0.30
CA GLY A 276 5.97 3.45 -0.82
C GLY A 276 5.68 2.15 -1.59
N PHE A 277 4.75 1.33 -1.12
CA PHE A 277 4.35 0.08 -1.78
C PHE A 277 3.69 0.31 -3.14
N VAL A 278 2.90 1.38 -3.27
CA VAL A 278 2.09 1.65 -4.47
C VAL A 278 2.97 1.85 -5.70
N ARG A 279 4.09 2.57 -5.54
CA ARG A 279 5.08 2.77 -6.61
C ARG A 279 5.59 1.44 -7.17
N LEU A 280 6.03 0.55 -6.28
CA LEU A 280 6.56 -0.75 -6.67
C LEU A 280 5.47 -1.65 -7.26
N ARG A 281 4.32 -1.79 -6.59
CA ARG A 281 3.22 -2.65 -7.06
C ARG A 281 2.62 -2.19 -8.39
N GLY A 282 2.63 -0.88 -8.66
CA GLY A 282 2.23 -0.28 -9.93
C GLY A 282 3.34 -0.19 -10.98
N ALA A 283 4.55 -0.69 -10.68
CA ALA A 283 5.72 -0.63 -11.56
C ALA A 283 6.07 0.79 -12.06
N VAL A 284 5.85 1.80 -11.22
CA VAL A 284 6.07 3.22 -11.55
C VAL A 284 7.55 3.57 -11.38
N THR A 285 8.18 4.03 -12.46
CA THR A 285 9.57 4.48 -12.45
C THR A 285 9.73 5.78 -11.67
N ILE A 286 10.82 5.91 -10.92
CA ILE A 286 11.19 7.16 -10.25
C ILE A 286 11.58 8.18 -11.32
N LYS A 287 10.98 9.37 -11.28
CA LYS A 287 11.53 10.54 -11.98
C LYS A 287 12.41 11.32 -11.01
N PRO A 288 13.61 11.76 -11.44
CA PRO A 288 14.36 12.76 -10.69
C PRO A 288 13.51 14.00 -10.45
N LEU A 289 13.85 14.78 -9.41
CA LEU A 289 13.27 16.11 -9.23
C LEU A 289 13.42 16.93 -10.51
N LEU A 290 12.38 17.69 -10.84
CA LEU A 290 12.41 18.61 -11.98
C LEU A 290 13.62 19.54 -11.82
N LYS A 291 14.41 19.65 -12.89
CA LYS A 291 15.47 20.64 -12.95
C LYS A 291 14.85 22.04 -13.13
N ALA A 292 15.57 23.08 -12.73
CA ALA A 292 15.06 24.45 -12.73
C ALA A 292 14.56 24.93 -14.11
N ASP A 293 15.15 24.42 -15.19
CA ASP A 293 14.74 24.63 -16.58
C ASP A 293 13.42 23.94 -16.96
N GLU A 294 13.12 22.79 -16.35
CA GLU A 294 11.84 22.08 -16.53
C GLU A 294 10.70 22.76 -15.74
N VAL A 295 11.01 23.39 -14.61
CA VAL A 295 10.05 24.17 -13.81
C VAL A 295 9.67 25.49 -14.49
N LEU A 296 10.61 26.13 -15.18
CA LEU A 296 10.38 27.44 -15.81
C LEU A 296 9.63 27.34 -17.15
N GLY A 297 9.51 26.14 -17.73
CA GLY A 297 9.03 25.94 -19.10
C GLY A 297 9.97 26.60 -20.11
N ASN A 298 9.90 26.21 -21.38
CA ASN A 298 10.63 26.91 -22.45
C ASN A 298 10.07 28.33 -22.61
N ILE A 299 10.54 29.27 -21.79
CA ILE A 299 10.35 30.70 -22.02
C ILE A 299 11.20 31.03 -23.25
N GLN A 300 10.60 30.91 -24.43
CA GLN A 300 11.14 31.57 -25.61
C GLN A 300 11.19 33.05 -25.28
N ALA A 301 12.40 33.56 -25.08
CA ALA A 301 12.65 34.98 -24.95
C ALA A 301 12.05 35.67 -26.18
N VAL A 302 10.98 36.43 -25.96
CA VAL A 302 10.47 37.36 -26.96
C VAL A 302 11.58 38.38 -27.19
N LYS A 303 12.31 38.24 -28.30
CA LYS A 303 13.23 39.28 -28.76
C LYS A 303 12.38 40.49 -29.17
N GLY A 304 12.54 41.58 -28.42
CA GLY A 304 12.08 42.91 -28.82
C GLY A 304 12.93 43.50 -29.93
#